data_AF-A0A9E7CLH7-F1
#
_entry.id   AF-A0A9E7CLH7-F1
#
_cell.length_a   1.000
_cell.length_b   1.000
_cell.length_c   1.000
_cell.angle_alpha   90.00
_cell.angle_beta   90.00
_cell.angle_gamma   90.00
#
_symmetry.space_group_name_H-M   'P 1'
#
loop_
_entity.id
_entity.type
_entity.pdbx_description
1 polymer ?
#
loop_
_entity_poly.entity_id
_entity_poly.type
_entity_poly.pdbx_seq_one_letter_code
_entity_poly.pdbx_strand_id
1 'polypeptide(L)'
;MQRQTVLLNNEALSRIIAEREVKQWLLARRIGVDRKTITRWITGKTQRISRDNITRLAEVLECSIEALTVKDTLEALGTREDRWAAARQLRDNDLVNMVGSSYNWDLAESLIRSTIDVEMPADLQASLYIKLARCGMYSHKPELVKSSAEIALSRATDAGDESLILYAKQLLGTYYLMVGNMGEVISRYTEVLKGREHFDSETRLASILCNFGLALWSIAEFARAKAAFDEAMPLWERNDPVVSTTTAWWLRAKLYVELSMVDECLSDIVRCEAVSQQINYAKCSNTCVAIRAELASIAGEHVKALELADEANRVFRDTPTVNPASLESIARVWRRAGRVEQALEEINRLIDSKHEDQFHYARYRQEKARTLVALGREAEAWQEIELSNAVFLEFGAPLRILHELPVEYYKQYQLS
;
A
#
# COMPACT_ATOMS: atom_id res chain seq x y z
N MET A 1 35.68 -41.62 -10.39
CA MET A 1 36.28 -40.30 -10.67
C MET A 1 35.24 -39.41 -11.32
N GLN A 2 34.81 -38.33 -10.65
CA GLN A 2 33.96 -37.32 -11.29
C GLN A 2 34.76 -36.61 -12.38
N ARG A 3 34.24 -36.57 -13.62
CA ARG A 3 34.86 -35.81 -14.72
C ARG A 3 34.73 -34.32 -14.41
N GLN A 4 35.85 -33.61 -14.27
CA GLN A 4 35.84 -32.16 -14.13
C GLN A 4 35.30 -31.52 -15.43
N THR A 5 34.27 -30.68 -15.30
CA THR A 5 33.64 -29.96 -16.41
C THR A 5 33.80 -28.45 -16.24
N VAL A 6 33.91 -27.73 -17.36
CA VAL A 6 34.02 -26.27 -17.43
C VAL A 6 32.84 -25.69 -18.21
N LEU A 7 32.51 -24.42 -17.94
CA LEU A 7 31.48 -23.69 -18.69
C LEU A 7 32.08 -23.12 -19.98
N LEU A 8 31.48 -23.44 -21.12
CA LEU A 8 31.91 -23.06 -22.46
C LEU A 8 31.31 -21.70 -22.85
N ASN A 9 32.14 -20.80 -23.37
CA ASN A 9 31.71 -19.55 -23.97
C ASN A 9 31.34 -19.79 -25.44
N ASN A 10 30.04 -20.05 -25.70
CA ASN A 10 29.57 -20.46 -27.03
C ASN A 10 29.67 -19.34 -28.07
N GLU A 11 29.56 -18.07 -27.65
CA GLU A 11 29.73 -16.91 -28.54
C GLU A 11 31.19 -16.77 -28.96
N ALA A 12 32.12 -16.83 -28.01
CA ALA A 12 33.55 -16.80 -28.31
C ALA A 12 33.95 -17.97 -29.21
N LEU A 13 33.44 -19.18 -28.94
CA LEU A 13 33.64 -20.36 -29.79
C LEU A 13 33.14 -20.12 -31.22
N SER A 14 31.90 -19.63 -31.36
CA SER A 14 31.29 -19.37 -32.68
C SER A 14 32.07 -18.33 -33.48
N ARG A 15 32.50 -17.25 -32.82
CA ARG A 15 33.34 -16.20 -33.41
C ARG A 15 34.68 -16.74 -33.88
N ILE A 16 35.42 -17.46 -33.03
CA ILE A 16 36.74 -18.01 -33.37
C ILE A 16 36.66 -19.01 -34.53
N ILE A 17 35.60 -19.84 -34.56
CA ILE A 17 35.36 -20.77 -35.69
C ILE A 17 35.13 -20.02 -37.00
N ALA A 18 34.36 -18.92 -36.95
CA ALA A 18 34.09 -18.09 -38.12
C ALA A 18 35.35 -17.35 -38.60
N GLU A 19 36.09 -16.72 -37.69
CA GLU A 19 37.34 -15.99 -37.99
C GLU A 19 38.42 -16.89 -38.61
N ARG A 20 38.47 -18.15 -38.20
CA ARG A 20 39.45 -19.14 -38.68
C ARG A 20 38.92 -20.03 -39.81
N GLU A 21 37.69 -19.78 -40.27
CA GLU A 21 37.00 -20.53 -41.32
C GLU A 21 37.01 -22.07 -41.12
N VAL A 22 36.99 -22.52 -39.85
CA VAL A 22 37.13 -23.94 -39.53
C VAL A 22 35.81 -24.67 -39.72
N LYS A 23 35.79 -25.68 -40.60
CA LYS A 23 34.57 -26.49 -40.82
C LYS A 23 34.27 -27.37 -39.60
N GLN A 24 33.01 -27.38 -39.15
CA GLN A 24 32.55 -28.16 -37.97
C GLN A 24 32.89 -29.66 -38.02
N TRP A 25 32.88 -30.28 -39.20
CA TRP A 25 33.21 -31.70 -39.35
C TRP A 25 34.70 -31.98 -39.09
N LEU A 26 35.58 -31.01 -39.37
CA LEU A 26 37.01 -31.11 -39.12
C LEU A 26 37.30 -31.00 -37.62
N LEU A 27 36.61 -30.08 -36.94
CA LEU A 27 36.64 -29.95 -35.48
C LEU A 27 36.21 -31.26 -34.81
N ALA A 28 35.05 -31.79 -35.19
CA ALA A 28 34.53 -33.06 -34.67
C ALA A 28 35.56 -34.19 -34.77
N ARG A 29 36.19 -34.34 -35.96
CA ARG A 29 37.21 -35.36 -36.21
C ARG A 29 38.46 -35.18 -35.35
N ARG A 30 38.97 -33.95 -35.22
CA ARG A 30 40.21 -33.68 -34.46
C ARG A 30 40.01 -33.79 -32.94
N ILE A 31 38.83 -33.41 -32.44
CA ILE A 31 38.51 -33.48 -31.02
C ILE A 31 38.12 -34.91 -30.59
N GLY A 32 37.62 -35.72 -31.54
CA GLY A 32 37.16 -37.09 -31.29
C GLY A 32 35.71 -37.15 -30.80
N VAL A 33 34.86 -36.23 -31.27
CA VAL A 33 33.42 -36.18 -30.94
C VAL A 33 32.58 -36.17 -32.20
N ASP A 34 31.27 -36.42 -32.08
CA ASP A 34 30.37 -36.35 -33.23
C ASP A 34 30.08 -34.90 -33.65
N ARG A 35 29.71 -34.72 -34.93
CA ARG A 35 29.39 -33.39 -35.48
C ARG A 35 28.21 -32.71 -34.75
N LYS A 36 27.21 -33.47 -34.30
CA LYS A 36 26.06 -32.89 -33.58
C LYS A 36 26.48 -32.35 -32.22
N THR A 37 27.47 -32.96 -31.58
CA THR A 37 28.08 -32.46 -30.34
C THR A 37 28.74 -31.09 -30.55
N ILE A 38 29.51 -30.91 -31.62
CA ILE A 38 30.04 -29.58 -32.00
C ILE A 38 28.91 -28.58 -32.27
N THR A 39 27.86 -28.99 -33.01
CA THR A 39 26.70 -28.13 -33.23
C THR A 39 26.03 -27.72 -31.91
N ARG A 40 25.87 -28.64 -30.94
CA ARG A 40 25.28 -28.34 -29.63
C ARG A 40 26.13 -27.38 -28.81
N TRP A 41 27.46 -27.46 -28.90
CA TRP A 41 28.39 -26.51 -28.28
C TRP A 41 28.22 -25.12 -28.89
N ILE A 42 28.26 -25.01 -30.22
CA ILE A 42 28.11 -23.74 -30.94
C ILE A 42 26.74 -23.10 -30.65
N THR A 43 25.65 -23.87 -30.68
CA THR A 43 24.29 -23.34 -30.42
C THR A 43 23.96 -23.16 -28.94
N GLY A 44 24.91 -23.44 -28.03
CA GLY A 44 24.69 -23.35 -26.58
C GLY A 44 23.69 -24.35 -25.97
N LYS A 45 23.33 -25.41 -26.70
CA LYS A 45 22.50 -26.52 -26.17
C LYS A 45 23.24 -27.39 -25.17
N THR A 46 24.57 -27.28 -25.11
CA THR A 46 25.41 -27.93 -24.11
C THR A 46 26.46 -26.94 -23.65
N GLN A 47 26.27 -26.42 -22.44
CA GLN A 47 27.10 -25.35 -21.88
C GLN A 47 28.27 -25.85 -21.05
N ARG A 48 28.19 -27.07 -20.50
CA ARG A 48 29.30 -27.69 -19.75
C ARG A 48 29.98 -28.77 -20.56
N ILE A 49 31.29 -28.68 -20.70
CA ILE A 49 32.10 -29.68 -21.43
C ILE A 49 33.24 -30.19 -20.54
N SER A 50 33.74 -31.40 -20.81
CA SER A 50 34.87 -31.95 -20.06
C SER A 50 36.15 -31.14 -20.28
N ARG A 51 37.04 -31.11 -19.26
CA ARG A 51 38.37 -30.48 -19.38
C ARG A 51 39.16 -31.01 -20.59
N ASP A 52 39.11 -32.31 -20.86
CA ASP A 52 39.81 -32.88 -22.02
C ASP A 52 39.26 -32.34 -23.35
N ASN A 53 37.95 -32.12 -23.45
CA ASN A 53 37.34 -31.64 -24.68
C ASN A 53 37.65 -30.15 -24.91
N ILE A 54 37.63 -29.31 -23.86
CA ILE A 54 38.00 -27.89 -24.00
C ILE A 54 39.48 -27.73 -24.36
N THR A 55 40.37 -28.56 -23.80
CA THR A 55 41.80 -28.53 -24.14
C THR A 55 42.02 -28.85 -25.62
N ARG A 56 41.40 -29.93 -26.13
CA ARG A 56 41.46 -30.26 -27.56
C ARG A 56 40.81 -29.19 -28.44
N LEU A 57 39.72 -28.57 -27.99
CA LEU A 57 39.07 -27.47 -28.70
C LEU A 57 40.03 -26.27 -28.83
N ALA A 58 40.69 -25.91 -27.72
CA ALA A 58 41.66 -24.82 -27.65
C ALA A 58 42.89 -25.09 -28.53
N GLU A 59 43.40 -26.32 -28.53
CA GLU A 59 44.49 -26.74 -29.41
C GLU A 59 44.12 -26.64 -30.89
N VAL A 60 42.96 -27.18 -31.29
CA VAL A 60 42.53 -27.17 -32.70
C VAL A 60 42.21 -25.76 -33.21
N LEU A 61 41.73 -24.90 -32.32
CA LEU A 61 41.43 -23.50 -32.61
C LEU A 61 42.60 -22.55 -32.28
N GLU A 62 43.76 -23.09 -31.89
CA GLU A 62 44.98 -22.37 -31.49
C GLU A 62 44.70 -21.11 -30.64
N CYS A 63 43.85 -21.26 -29.62
CA CYS A 63 43.51 -20.20 -28.69
C CYS A 63 43.69 -20.70 -27.26
N SER A 64 43.69 -19.79 -26.28
CA SER A 64 43.79 -20.20 -24.88
C SER A 64 42.47 -20.84 -24.39
N ILE A 65 42.56 -21.69 -23.37
CA ILE A 65 41.37 -22.29 -22.73
C ILE A 65 40.50 -21.18 -22.11
N GLU A 66 41.12 -20.13 -21.59
CA GLU A 66 40.46 -18.96 -21.00
C GLU A 66 39.63 -18.19 -22.04
N ALA A 67 40.06 -18.17 -23.31
CA ALA A 67 39.30 -17.54 -24.39
C ALA A 67 38.01 -18.31 -24.75
N LEU A 68 37.96 -19.61 -24.44
CA LEU A 68 36.84 -20.49 -24.75
C LEU A 68 35.98 -20.83 -23.53
N THR A 69 36.43 -20.52 -22.33
CA THR A 69 35.70 -20.80 -21.09
C THR A 69 35.13 -19.51 -20.53
N VAL A 70 33.93 -19.62 -19.97
CA VAL A 70 33.41 -18.56 -19.12
C VAL A 70 34.10 -18.75 -17.77
N LYS A 71 34.92 -17.76 -17.34
CA LYS A 71 35.34 -17.69 -15.93
C LYS A 71 34.05 -17.72 -15.12
N ASP A 72 33.92 -18.66 -14.18
CA ASP A 72 32.69 -18.91 -13.41
C ASP A 72 31.95 -17.59 -13.13
N THR A 73 30.94 -17.28 -13.95
CA THR A 73 30.28 -15.98 -13.98
C THR A 73 29.26 -15.94 -12.84
N LEU A 74 29.77 -16.02 -11.61
CA LEU A 74 29.20 -15.22 -10.55
C LEU A 74 29.36 -13.73 -10.86
N GLU A 75 30.32 -13.33 -11.71
CA GLU A 75 30.47 -11.95 -12.20
C GLU A 75 29.31 -11.46 -13.11
N ALA A 76 28.37 -12.34 -13.50
CA ALA A 76 27.15 -11.93 -14.22
C ALA A 76 25.94 -11.70 -13.29
N LEU A 77 26.05 -12.06 -12.01
CA LEU A 77 25.07 -11.78 -10.97
C LEU A 77 25.70 -10.77 -10.00
N GLY A 78 24.98 -9.73 -9.60
CA GLY A 78 25.55 -8.69 -8.73
C GLY A 78 26.26 -9.29 -7.51
N THR A 79 27.50 -8.87 -7.28
CA THR A 79 28.27 -9.22 -6.08
C THR A 79 27.51 -8.80 -4.82
N ARG A 80 27.95 -9.25 -3.65
CA ARG A 80 27.34 -8.79 -2.38
C ARG A 80 27.48 -7.27 -2.26
N GLU A 81 28.63 -6.74 -2.66
CA GLU A 81 28.92 -5.31 -2.69
C GLU A 81 27.99 -4.57 -3.67
N ASP A 82 27.65 -5.17 -4.82
CA ASP A 82 26.66 -4.63 -5.75
C ASP A 82 25.24 -4.66 -5.16
N ARG A 83 24.87 -5.74 -4.44
CA ARG A 83 23.58 -5.80 -3.72
C ARG A 83 23.50 -4.73 -2.65
N TRP A 84 24.58 -4.48 -1.92
CA TRP A 84 24.62 -3.41 -0.92
C TRP A 84 24.61 -2.01 -1.54
N ALA A 85 25.25 -1.83 -2.71
CA ALA A 85 25.13 -0.60 -3.48
C ALA A 85 23.69 -0.37 -3.94
N ALA A 86 23.03 -1.39 -4.48
CA ALA A 86 21.61 -1.35 -4.83
C ALA A 86 20.74 -1.06 -3.60
N ALA A 87 21.03 -1.68 -2.44
CA ALA A 87 20.33 -1.43 -1.18
C ALA A 87 20.41 0.04 -0.75
N ARG A 88 21.59 0.66 -0.85
CA ARG A 88 21.76 2.10 -0.57
C ARG A 88 20.99 2.95 -1.55
N GLN A 89 21.03 2.63 -2.85
CA GLN A 89 20.22 3.34 -3.84
C GLN A 89 18.72 3.21 -3.53
N LEU A 90 18.26 2.01 -3.16
CA LEU A 90 16.86 1.79 -2.76
C LEU A 90 16.49 2.54 -1.48
N ARG A 91 17.40 2.65 -0.51
CA ARG A 91 17.23 3.46 0.70
C ARG A 91 17.05 4.94 0.33
N ASP A 92 18.00 5.47 -0.42
CA ASP A 92 18.15 6.91 -0.67
C ASP A 92 17.12 7.43 -1.71
N ASN A 93 16.60 6.56 -2.59
CA ASN A 93 15.56 6.92 -3.55
C ASN A 93 14.16 6.55 -3.05
N ASP A 94 13.15 7.37 -3.39
CA ASP A 94 11.76 7.05 -3.09
C ASP A 94 11.15 6.10 -4.13
N LEU A 95 11.60 4.83 -4.10
CA LEU A 95 11.10 3.77 -4.99
C LEU A 95 9.57 3.68 -4.96
N VAL A 96 8.97 3.90 -3.80
CA VAL A 96 7.51 3.87 -3.63
C VAL A 96 6.83 4.92 -4.49
N ASN A 97 7.36 6.15 -4.55
CA ASN A 97 6.82 7.18 -5.44
C ASN A 97 7.11 6.88 -6.92
N MET A 98 8.29 6.32 -7.22
CA MET A 98 8.66 5.96 -8.60
C MET A 98 7.74 4.89 -9.18
N VAL A 99 7.42 3.83 -8.43
CA VAL A 99 6.51 2.77 -8.89
C VAL A 99 5.04 3.10 -8.68
N GLY A 100 4.72 4.03 -7.76
CA GLY A 100 3.36 4.32 -7.34
C GLY A 100 2.46 4.87 -8.45
N SER A 101 3.02 5.63 -9.39
CA SER A 101 2.30 6.10 -10.58
C SER A 101 1.87 4.96 -11.52
N SER A 102 2.62 3.85 -11.53
CA SER A 102 2.36 2.68 -12.36
C SER A 102 1.61 1.55 -11.62
N TYR A 103 1.36 1.72 -10.32
CA TYR A 103 0.79 0.70 -9.43
C TYR A 103 1.51 -0.65 -9.46
N ASN A 104 2.78 -0.69 -9.89
CA ASN A 104 3.55 -1.91 -10.05
C ASN A 104 4.25 -2.31 -8.74
N TRP A 105 3.45 -2.54 -7.70
CA TRP A 105 3.94 -2.80 -6.36
C TRP A 105 4.58 -4.17 -6.20
N ASP A 106 4.18 -5.16 -7.01
CA ASP A 106 4.80 -6.49 -7.02
C ASP A 106 6.24 -6.44 -7.56
N LEU A 107 6.52 -5.56 -8.53
CA LEU A 107 7.88 -5.29 -8.99
C LEU A 107 8.72 -4.66 -7.87
N ALA A 108 8.20 -3.63 -7.19
CA ALA A 108 8.89 -3.00 -6.07
C ALA A 108 9.18 -4.00 -4.94
N GLU A 109 8.18 -4.81 -4.57
CA GLU A 109 8.34 -5.91 -3.62
C GLU A 109 9.45 -6.86 -4.04
N SER A 110 9.43 -7.33 -5.30
CA SER A 110 10.42 -8.27 -5.83
C SER A 110 11.85 -7.70 -5.81
N LEU A 111 12.01 -6.44 -6.22
CA LEU A 111 13.30 -5.74 -6.23
C LEU A 111 13.86 -5.56 -4.82
N ILE A 112 13.01 -5.17 -3.85
CA ILE A 112 13.45 -5.02 -2.46
C ILE A 112 13.87 -6.38 -1.90
N ARG A 113 13.05 -7.42 -2.08
CA ARG A 113 13.35 -8.78 -1.60
C ARG A 113 14.63 -9.35 -2.18
N SER A 114 14.89 -9.15 -3.48
CA SER A 114 16.13 -9.64 -4.11
C SER A 114 17.38 -8.89 -3.65
N THR A 115 17.22 -7.71 -3.03
CA THR A 115 18.31 -6.86 -2.59
C THR A 115 18.71 -7.11 -1.14
N ILE A 116 17.77 -7.58 -0.30
CA ILE A 116 18.02 -7.86 1.12
C ILE A 116 19.03 -9.02 1.25
N ASP A 117 20.04 -8.80 2.07
CA ASP A 117 21.12 -9.75 2.35
C ASP A 117 21.33 -9.84 3.87
N VAL A 118 21.53 -11.05 4.40
CA VAL A 118 21.61 -11.29 5.86
C VAL A 118 22.83 -10.64 6.52
N GLU A 119 23.91 -10.45 5.77
CA GLU A 119 25.17 -9.86 6.27
C GLU A 119 25.21 -8.33 6.13
N MET A 120 24.16 -7.74 5.53
CA MET A 120 24.02 -6.30 5.37
C MET A 120 23.93 -5.57 6.72
N PRO A 121 24.45 -4.33 6.82
CA PRO A 121 24.27 -3.49 8.01
C PRO A 121 22.80 -3.39 8.45
N ALA A 122 22.58 -3.41 9.77
CA ALA A 122 21.24 -3.50 10.36
C ALA A 122 20.36 -2.28 10.02
N ASP A 123 20.93 -1.07 9.97
CA ASP A 123 20.24 0.17 9.55
C ASP A 123 19.73 0.06 8.11
N LEU A 124 20.54 -0.53 7.21
CA LEU A 124 20.19 -0.69 5.81
C LEU A 124 19.13 -1.79 5.63
N GLN A 125 19.23 -2.89 6.37
CA GLN A 125 18.17 -3.90 6.42
C GLN A 125 16.85 -3.29 6.90
N ALA A 126 16.87 -2.56 8.01
CA ALA A 126 15.69 -1.90 8.58
C ALA A 126 15.02 -0.99 7.54
N SER A 127 15.82 -0.16 6.86
CA SER A 127 15.35 0.75 5.81
C SER A 127 14.66 0.02 4.65
N LEU A 128 15.21 -1.12 4.20
CA LEU A 128 14.59 -1.91 3.14
C LEU A 128 13.29 -2.57 3.59
N TYR A 129 13.24 -3.11 4.81
CA TYR A 129 12.02 -3.70 5.37
C TYR A 129 10.92 -2.65 5.61
N ILE A 130 11.26 -1.42 5.98
CA ILE A 130 10.33 -0.28 6.00
C ILE A 130 9.69 -0.06 4.62
N LYS A 131 10.49 -0.07 3.55
CA LYS A 131 9.97 0.07 2.17
C LYS A 131 9.13 -1.12 1.75
N LEU A 132 9.51 -2.33 2.17
CA LEU A 132 8.73 -3.54 1.91
C LEU A 132 7.36 -3.48 2.61
N ALA A 133 7.32 -3.02 3.87
CA ALA A 133 6.07 -2.78 4.59
C ALA A 133 5.19 -1.75 3.87
N ARG A 134 5.76 -0.63 3.39
CA ARG A 134 5.03 0.34 2.57
C ARG A 134 4.47 -0.29 1.29
N CYS A 135 5.23 -1.13 0.60
CA CYS A 135 4.71 -1.86 -0.57
C CYS A 135 3.51 -2.74 -0.17
N GLY A 136 3.59 -3.43 0.96
CA GLY A 136 2.46 -4.19 1.52
C GLY A 136 1.24 -3.31 1.77
N MET A 137 1.41 -2.08 2.26
CA MET A 137 0.31 -1.14 2.48
C MET A 137 -0.39 -0.77 1.16
N TYR A 138 0.38 -0.37 0.14
CA TYR A 138 -0.20 0.04 -1.14
C TYR A 138 -0.77 -1.12 -1.95
N SER A 139 -0.28 -2.34 -1.72
CA SER A 139 -0.82 -3.58 -2.30
C SER A 139 -1.95 -4.21 -1.49
N HIS A 140 -2.38 -3.58 -0.38
CA HIS A 140 -3.38 -4.14 0.54
C HIS A 140 -3.05 -5.55 1.06
N LYS A 141 -1.77 -5.81 1.38
CA LYS A 141 -1.27 -7.08 1.95
C LYS A 141 -0.92 -6.89 3.44
N PRO A 142 -1.89 -6.92 4.38
CA PRO A 142 -1.65 -6.58 5.79
C PRO A 142 -0.57 -7.44 6.46
N GLU A 143 -0.51 -8.73 6.17
CA GLU A 143 0.52 -9.63 6.73
C GLU A 143 1.94 -9.26 6.26
N LEU A 144 2.07 -8.74 5.03
CA LEU A 144 3.35 -8.23 4.54
C LEU A 144 3.77 -6.98 5.30
N VAL A 145 2.82 -6.08 5.60
CA VAL A 145 3.07 -4.88 6.40
C VAL A 145 3.56 -5.27 7.78
N LYS A 146 2.83 -6.16 8.47
CA LYS A 146 3.16 -6.62 9.82
C LYS A 146 4.55 -7.26 9.88
N SER A 147 4.75 -8.33 9.11
CA SER A 147 6.01 -9.09 9.14
C SER A 147 7.21 -8.22 8.78
N SER A 148 7.09 -7.36 7.77
CA SER A 148 8.18 -6.46 7.38
C SER A 148 8.44 -5.37 8.44
N ALA A 149 7.40 -4.81 9.05
CA ALA A 149 7.55 -3.80 10.10
C ALA A 149 8.16 -4.38 11.39
N GLU A 150 7.82 -5.61 11.77
CA GLU A 150 8.43 -6.31 12.92
C GLU A 150 9.93 -6.57 12.69
N ILE A 151 10.31 -7.03 11.50
CA ILE A 151 11.72 -7.22 11.15
C ILE A 151 12.45 -5.88 11.10
N ALA A 152 11.84 -4.84 10.51
CA ALA A 152 12.40 -3.50 10.49
C ALA A 152 12.64 -2.96 11.91
N LEU A 153 11.70 -3.16 12.84
CA LEU A 153 11.82 -2.74 14.23
C LEU A 153 12.97 -3.45 14.93
N SER A 154 13.11 -4.76 14.74
CA SER A 154 14.24 -5.52 15.28
C SER A 154 15.57 -4.98 14.75
N ARG A 155 15.68 -4.76 13.44
CA ARG A 155 16.94 -4.28 12.83
C ARG A 155 17.27 -2.82 13.15
N ALA A 156 16.26 -1.96 13.26
CA ALA A 156 16.45 -0.59 13.71
C ALA A 156 16.92 -0.53 15.16
N THR A 157 16.40 -1.43 16.01
CA THR A 157 16.86 -1.59 17.40
C THR A 157 18.31 -2.08 17.47
N ASP A 158 18.67 -3.09 16.66
CA ASP A 158 20.05 -3.58 16.54
C ASP A 158 21.02 -2.46 16.10
N ALA A 159 20.56 -1.54 15.25
CA ALA A 159 21.32 -0.40 14.77
C ALA A 159 21.37 0.79 15.76
N GLY A 160 20.49 0.83 16.76
CA GLY A 160 20.34 1.97 17.67
C GLY A 160 19.81 3.25 16.98
N ASP A 161 19.08 3.11 15.87
CA ASP A 161 18.54 4.25 15.11
C ASP A 161 17.09 4.54 15.53
N GLU A 162 16.90 5.53 16.39
CA GLU A 162 15.59 5.93 16.90
C GLU A 162 14.61 6.38 15.80
N SER A 163 15.10 6.98 14.72
CA SER A 163 14.22 7.41 13.62
C SER A 163 13.63 6.20 12.89
N LEU A 164 14.45 5.18 12.63
CA LEU A 164 14.01 3.92 12.03
C LEU A 164 13.13 3.12 12.98
N ILE A 165 13.40 3.13 14.29
CA ILE A 165 12.56 2.49 15.31
C ILE A 165 11.15 3.08 15.27
N LEU A 166 11.03 4.41 15.32
CA LEU A 166 9.73 5.08 15.27
C LEU A 166 9.01 4.84 13.95
N TYR A 167 9.74 4.76 12.83
CA TYR A 167 9.13 4.44 11.54
C TYR A 167 8.57 3.02 11.50
N ALA A 168 9.31 2.04 12.01
CA ALA A 168 8.81 0.67 12.11
C ALA A 168 7.57 0.58 13.02
N LYS A 169 7.56 1.29 14.15
CA LYS A 169 6.39 1.39 15.05
C LYS A 169 5.18 2.06 14.37
N GLN A 170 5.40 3.11 13.57
CA GLN A 170 4.36 3.73 12.75
C GLN A 170 3.72 2.71 11.79
N LEU A 171 4.54 1.91 11.12
CA LEU A 171 4.06 0.92 10.16
C LEU A 171 3.23 -0.17 10.84
N LEU A 172 3.58 -0.57 12.07
CA LEU A 172 2.74 -1.43 12.90
C LEU A 172 1.40 -0.76 13.26
N GLY A 173 1.41 0.53 13.61
CA GLY A 173 0.17 1.30 13.79
C GLY A 173 -0.69 1.31 12.52
N THR A 174 -0.05 1.37 11.35
CA THR A 174 -0.75 1.34 10.06
C THR A 174 -1.29 -0.06 9.72
N TYR A 175 -0.58 -1.12 10.08
CA TYR A 175 -1.09 -2.49 10.03
C TYR A 175 -2.37 -2.61 10.87
N TYR A 176 -2.36 -2.14 12.12
CA TYR A 176 -3.55 -2.18 12.97
C TYR A 176 -4.72 -1.37 12.40
N LEU A 177 -4.43 -0.28 11.68
CA LEU A 177 -5.45 0.49 10.98
C LEU A 177 -6.07 -0.32 9.84
N MET A 178 -5.25 -1.07 9.09
CA MET A 178 -5.72 -1.94 8.00
C MET A 178 -6.59 -3.10 8.50
N VAL A 179 -6.30 -3.65 9.68
CA VAL A 179 -7.09 -4.75 10.27
C VAL A 179 -8.19 -4.26 11.23
N GLY A 180 -8.40 -2.95 11.33
CA GLY A 180 -9.48 -2.34 12.12
C GLY A 180 -9.28 -2.30 13.64
N ASN A 181 -8.10 -2.63 14.17
CA ASN A 181 -7.83 -2.61 15.61
C ASN A 181 -7.53 -1.20 16.12
N MET A 182 -8.58 -0.40 16.31
CA MET A 182 -8.47 1.01 16.68
C MET A 182 -7.77 1.24 18.03
N GLY A 183 -7.95 0.34 19.01
CA GLY A 183 -7.24 0.40 20.29
C GLY A 183 -5.72 0.36 20.10
N GLU A 184 -5.21 -0.61 19.33
CA GLU A 184 -3.79 -0.66 19.00
C GLU A 184 -3.35 0.52 18.14
N VAL A 185 -4.15 0.95 17.14
CA VAL A 185 -3.82 2.13 16.32
C VAL A 185 -3.56 3.36 17.18
N ILE A 186 -4.47 3.65 18.11
CA ILE A 186 -4.36 4.82 19.00
C ILE A 186 -3.15 4.69 19.92
N SER A 187 -2.94 3.51 20.50
CA SER A 187 -1.78 3.22 21.35
C SER A 187 -0.46 3.46 20.60
N ARG A 188 -0.31 2.86 19.41
CA ARG A 188 0.91 2.95 18.59
C ARG A 188 1.18 4.36 18.10
N TYR A 189 0.19 5.05 17.54
CA TYR A 189 0.42 6.43 17.08
C TYR A 189 0.68 7.38 18.24
N THR A 190 0.06 7.18 19.40
CA THR A 190 0.36 7.97 20.60
C THR A 190 1.81 7.75 21.06
N GLU A 191 2.30 6.50 21.05
CA GLU A 191 3.70 6.18 21.38
C GLU A 191 4.66 6.84 20.38
N VAL A 192 4.38 6.69 19.08
CA VAL A 192 5.20 7.24 17.99
C VAL A 192 5.28 8.77 18.06
N LEU A 193 4.17 9.46 18.35
CA LEU A 193 4.12 10.92 18.46
C LEU A 193 4.86 11.47 19.69
N LYS A 194 5.13 10.66 20.72
CA LYS A 194 5.94 11.09 21.88
C LYS A 194 7.42 11.30 21.53
N GLY A 195 7.95 10.59 20.53
CA GLY A 195 9.34 10.71 20.08
C GLY A 195 9.49 11.58 18.83
N ARG A 196 8.59 12.53 18.61
CA ARG A 196 8.50 13.27 17.34
C ARG A 196 9.74 14.09 16.99
N GLU A 197 10.55 14.43 17.98
CA GLU A 197 11.85 15.08 17.83
C GLU A 197 12.88 14.23 17.07
N HIS A 198 12.66 12.91 16.98
CA HIS A 198 13.53 11.98 16.25
C HIS A 198 13.10 11.75 14.80
N PHE A 199 12.03 12.42 14.32
CA PHE A 199 11.68 12.37 12.91
C PHE A 199 12.64 13.23 12.08
N ASP A 200 13.18 12.62 11.03
CA ASP A 200 14.03 13.25 10.02
C ASP A 200 13.25 14.09 8.99
N SER A 201 11.92 14.04 9.02
CA SER A 201 11.05 14.58 7.98
C SER A 201 9.72 15.09 8.53
N GLU A 202 9.43 16.37 8.27
CA GLU A 202 8.14 16.99 8.58
C GLU A 202 6.98 16.30 7.82
N THR A 203 7.22 15.89 6.58
CA THR A 203 6.27 15.12 5.76
C THR A 203 5.88 13.81 6.44
N ARG A 204 6.84 13.14 7.11
CA ARG A 204 6.55 11.91 7.87
C ARG A 204 5.67 12.21 9.07
N LEU A 205 5.98 13.25 9.83
CA LEU A 205 5.16 13.69 10.96
C LEU A 205 3.73 14.05 10.51
N ALA A 206 3.59 14.78 9.40
CA ALA A 206 2.29 15.14 8.82
C ALA A 206 1.46 13.90 8.46
N SER A 207 2.09 12.89 7.87
CA SER A 207 1.44 11.61 7.55
C SER A 207 0.99 10.85 8.78
N ILE A 208 1.78 10.84 9.85
CA ILE A 208 1.43 10.20 11.12
C ILE A 208 0.22 10.89 11.74
N LEU A 209 0.25 12.23 11.81
CA LEU A 209 -0.84 13.03 12.35
C LEU A 209 -2.13 12.86 11.55
N CYS A 210 -2.07 12.81 10.21
CA CYS A 210 -3.25 12.54 9.39
C CYS A 210 -3.84 11.15 9.63
N ASN A 211 -3.01 10.10 9.70
CA ASN A 211 -3.50 8.75 9.97
C ASN A 211 -4.06 8.61 11.39
N PHE A 212 -3.43 9.27 12.35
CA PHE A 212 -3.94 9.34 13.72
C PHE A 212 -5.26 10.10 13.80
N GLY A 213 -5.38 11.22 13.09
CA GLY A 213 -6.62 11.97 12.96
C GLY A 213 -7.75 11.13 12.34
N LEU A 214 -7.45 10.35 11.30
CA LEU A 214 -8.38 9.39 10.71
C LEU A 214 -8.82 8.30 11.71
N ALA A 215 -7.89 7.74 12.48
CA ALA A 215 -8.22 6.73 13.50
C ALA A 215 -9.11 7.30 14.61
N LEU A 216 -8.78 8.50 15.12
CA LEU A 216 -9.57 9.22 16.11
C LEU A 216 -10.97 9.58 15.57
N TRP A 217 -11.05 10.00 14.31
CA TRP A 217 -12.31 10.26 13.63
C TRP A 217 -13.18 9.01 13.54
N SER A 218 -12.59 7.85 13.19
CA SER A 218 -13.28 6.56 13.11
C SER A 218 -13.91 6.12 14.44
N ILE A 219 -13.33 6.51 15.57
CA ILE A 219 -13.92 6.29 16.91
C ILE A 219 -14.69 7.50 17.46
N ALA A 220 -14.90 8.53 16.62
CA ALA A 220 -15.55 9.80 16.93
C ALA A 220 -15.00 10.61 18.10
N GLU A 221 -13.69 10.51 18.31
CA GLU A 221 -12.97 11.49 19.09
C GLU A 221 -12.71 12.74 18.24
N PHE A 222 -13.78 13.40 17.79
CA PHE A 222 -13.72 14.45 16.77
C PHE A 222 -12.83 15.63 17.16
N ALA A 223 -12.81 16.01 18.44
CA ALA A 223 -11.94 17.08 18.94
C ALA A 223 -10.46 16.74 18.79
N ARG A 224 -10.06 15.51 19.17
CA ARG A 224 -8.68 15.04 19.02
C ARG A 224 -8.32 14.81 17.54
N ALA A 225 -9.25 14.29 16.75
CA ALA A 225 -9.08 14.14 15.31
C ALA A 225 -8.82 15.50 14.63
N LYS A 226 -9.62 16.51 14.97
CA LYS A 226 -9.45 17.88 14.47
C LYS A 226 -8.07 18.44 14.84
N ALA A 227 -7.67 18.31 16.11
CA ALA A 227 -6.37 18.77 16.56
C ALA A 227 -5.21 18.11 15.78
N ALA A 228 -5.29 16.80 15.53
CA ALA A 228 -4.29 16.10 14.74
C ALA A 228 -4.24 16.58 13.27
N PHE A 229 -5.39 16.78 12.63
CA PHE A 229 -5.44 17.32 11.26
C PHE A 229 -4.96 18.78 11.18
N ASP A 230 -5.29 19.61 12.16
CA ASP A 230 -4.86 21.01 12.22
C ASP A 230 -3.34 21.12 12.43
N GLU A 231 -2.72 20.21 13.19
CA GLU A 231 -1.26 20.12 13.33
C GLU A 231 -0.60 19.60 12.04
N ALA A 232 -1.22 18.64 11.36
CA ALA A 232 -0.69 18.06 10.11
C ALA A 232 -0.68 19.04 8.94
N MET A 233 -1.69 19.91 8.84
CA MET A 233 -1.90 20.73 7.65
C MET A 233 -0.74 21.69 7.31
N PRO A 234 -0.23 22.53 8.24
CA PRO A 234 0.89 23.41 7.93
C PRO A 234 2.20 22.65 7.63
N LEU A 235 2.32 21.38 8.03
CA LEU A 235 3.46 20.54 7.65
C LEU A 235 3.35 20.08 6.19
N TRP A 236 2.15 19.68 5.77
CA TRP A 236 1.87 19.32 4.38
C TRP A 236 2.02 20.52 3.43
N GLU A 237 1.44 21.67 3.78
CA GLU A 237 1.47 22.87 2.94
C GLU A 237 2.90 23.43 2.76
N ARG A 238 3.80 23.25 3.73
CA ARG A 238 5.21 23.70 3.61
C ARG A 238 6.07 22.81 2.72
N ASN A 239 5.77 21.52 2.64
CA ASN A 239 6.61 20.54 1.95
C ASN A 239 6.07 20.17 0.55
N ASP A 240 4.90 20.70 0.18
CA ASP A 240 4.19 20.57 -1.12
C ASP A 240 4.15 19.16 -1.78
N PRO A 241 3.87 18.07 -1.05
CA PRO A 241 3.54 16.80 -1.69
C PRO A 241 2.08 16.85 -2.17
N VAL A 242 1.90 17.40 -3.37
CA VAL A 242 0.60 17.75 -3.98
C VAL A 242 -0.51 16.71 -3.73
N VAL A 243 -0.24 15.43 -3.95
CA VAL A 243 -1.23 14.34 -3.76
C VAL A 243 -1.59 14.14 -2.29
N SER A 244 -0.60 14.15 -1.38
CA SER A 244 -0.82 13.93 0.04
C SER A 244 -1.52 15.11 0.70
N THR A 245 -1.13 16.34 0.36
CA THR A 245 -1.80 17.57 0.82
C THR A 245 -3.25 17.59 0.38
N THR A 246 -3.50 17.25 -0.89
CA THR A 246 -4.87 17.17 -1.44
C THR A 246 -5.72 16.12 -0.73
N THR A 247 -5.14 14.96 -0.42
CA THR A 247 -5.79 13.91 0.37
C THR A 247 -6.07 14.35 1.80
N ALA A 248 -5.16 15.11 2.42
CA ALA A 248 -5.32 15.64 3.77
C ALA A 248 -6.46 16.67 3.85
N TRP A 249 -6.56 17.61 2.91
CA TRP A 249 -7.70 18.54 2.83
C TRP A 249 -9.03 17.79 2.70
N TRP A 250 -9.09 16.79 1.83
CA TRP A 250 -10.28 15.96 1.67
C TRP A 250 -10.70 15.25 2.97
N LEU A 251 -9.75 14.61 3.67
CA LEU A 251 -10.04 13.93 4.96
C LEU A 251 -10.50 14.92 6.03
N ARG A 252 -9.90 16.11 6.09
CA ARG A 252 -10.29 17.14 7.05
C ARG A 252 -11.65 17.76 6.72
N ALA A 253 -11.96 18.00 5.45
CA ALA A 253 -13.30 18.41 5.01
C ALA A 253 -14.36 17.39 5.42
N LYS A 254 -14.07 16.09 5.30
CA LYS A 254 -14.93 15.00 5.79
C LYS A 254 -15.22 15.12 7.30
N LEU A 255 -14.21 15.42 8.10
CA LEU A 255 -14.38 15.68 9.53
C LEU A 255 -15.23 16.94 9.79
N TYR A 256 -15.00 18.01 9.01
CA TYR A 256 -15.77 19.26 9.14
C TYR A 256 -17.26 19.07 8.83
N VAL A 257 -17.62 18.17 7.90
CA VAL A 257 -19.04 17.78 7.71
C VAL A 257 -19.64 17.20 8.98
N GLU A 258 -18.94 16.27 9.66
CA GLU A 258 -19.44 15.66 10.91
C GLU A 258 -19.53 16.69 12.05
N LEU A 259 -18.66 17.70 12.04
CA LEU A 259 -18.66 18.80 13.01
C LEU A 259 -19.60 19.96 12.62
N SER A 260 -20.31 19.86 11.49
CA SER A 260 -21.15 20.96 10.95
C SER A 260 -20.39 22.28 10.71
N MET A 261 -19.08 22.19 10.43
CA MET A 261 -18.20 23.31 10.11
C MET A 261 -18.21 23.57 8.60
N VAL A 262 -19.28 24.20 8.12
CA VAL A 262 -19.57 24.31 6.68
C VAL A 262 -18.54 25.17 5.94
N ASP A 263 -18.16 26.32 6.49
CA ASP A 263 -17.25 27.26 5.82
C ASP A 263 -15.84 26.68 5.67
N GLU A 264 -15.32 26.05 6.71
CA GLU A 264 -14.02 25.39 6.71
C GLU A 264 -14.01 24.18 5.76
N CYS A 265 -15.11 23.40 5.74
CA CYS A 265 -15.29 22.32 4.77
C CYS A 265 -15.22 22.83 3.33
N LEU A 266 -15.97 23.88 3.00
CA LEU A 266 -15.98 24.47 1.65
C LEU A 266 -14.60 25.01 1.26
N SER A 267 -13.88 25.65 2.19
CA SER A 267 -12.51 26.12 1.95
C SER A 267 -11.58 24.96 1.53
N ASP A 268 -11.60 23.85 2.26
CA ASP A 268 -10.74 22.69 1.96
C ASP A 268 -11.13 22.01 0.64
N ILE A 269 -12.42 21.92 0.33
CA ILE A 269 -12.92 21.32 -0.91
C ILE A 269 -12.53 22.14 -2.14
N VAL A 270 -12.65 23.48 -2.08
CA VAL A 270 -12.21 24.35 -3.17
C VAL A 270 -10.71 24.16 -3.46
N ARG A 271 -9.90 23.97 -2.41
CA ARG A 271 -8.47 23.69 -2.56
C ARG A 271 -8.19 22.29 -3.13
N CYS A 272 -8.80 21.21 -2.63
CA CYS A 272 -8.60 19.87 -3.23
C CYS A 272 -8.98 19.90 -4.71
N GLU A 273 -10.07 20.54 -5.12
CA GLU A 273 -10.49 20.51 -6.51
C GLU A 273 -9.57 21.26 -7.45
N ALA A 274 -9.17 22.47 -7.07
CA ALA A 274 -8.25 23.27 -7.87
C ALA A 274 -6.96 22.49 -8.17
N VAL A 275 -6.42 21.82 -7.15
CA VAL A 275 -5.21 21.00 -7.29
C VAL A 275 -5.50 19.70 -8.03
N SER A 276 -6.58 18.99 -7.70
CA SER A 276 -6.93 17.71 -8.33
C SER A 276 -7.14 17.84 -9.84
N GLN A 277 -7.71 18.96 -10.30
CA GLN A 277 -7.85 19.25 -11.72
C GLN A 277 -6.48 19.47 -12.38
N GLN A 278 -5.56 20.19 -11.72
CA GLN A 278 -4.21 20.44 -12.24
C GLN A 278 -3.41 19.14 -12.41
N ILE A 279 -3.52 18.20 -11.47
CA ILE A 279 -2.79 16.93 -11.49
C ILE A 279 -3.59 15.75 -12.06
N ASN A 280 -4.77 16.00 -12.64
CA ASN A 280 -5.68 14.98 -13.16
C ASN A 280 -5.97 13.84 -12.15
N TYR A 281 -6.15 14.19 -10.88
CA TYR A 281 -6.42 13.24 -9.81
C TYR A 281 -7.92 13.00 -9.65
N ALA A 282 -8.49 12.24 -10.58
CA ALA A 282 -9.92 11.96 -10.66
C ALA A 282 -10.53 11.47 -9.34
N LYS A 283 -9.78 10.67 -8.55
CA LYS A 283 -10.24 10.16 -7.26
C LYS A 283 -10.57 11.27 -6.25
N CYS A 284 -9.72 12.28 -6.02
CA CYS A 284 -10.07 13.35 -5.06
C CYS A 284 -11.18 14.26 -5.62
N SER A 285 -11.19 14.50 -6.94
CA SER A 285 -12.25 15.28 -7.59
C SER A 285 -13.64 14.67 -7.34
N ASN A 286 -13.81 13.36 -7.52
CA ASN A 286 -15.10 12.71 -7.31
C ASN A 286 -15.53 12.70 -5.84
N THR A 287 -14.58 12.54 -4.91
CA THR A 287 -14.92 12.58 -3.49
C THR A 287 -15.29 13.99 -3.01
N CYS A 288 -14.81 15.05 -3.67
CA CYS A 288 -15.28 16.41 -3.42
C CYS A 288 -16.74 16.61 -3.82
N VAL A 289 -17.17 16.03 -4.95
CA VAL A 289 -18.59 16.04 -5.36
C VAL A 289 -19.47 15.35 -4.30
N ALA A 290 -19.03 14.20 -3.78
CA ALA A 290 -19.74 13.51 -2.71
C ALA A 290 -19.87 14.34 -1.42
N ILE A 291 -18.82 15.08 -1.03
CA ILE A 291 -18.87 15.98 0.13
C ILE A 291 -19.85 17.13 -0.10
N ARG A 292 -19.90 17.70 -1.31
CA ARG A 292 -20.91 18.71 -1.65
C ARG A 292 -22.33 18.16 -1.58
N ALA A 293 -22.53 16.91 -2.01
CA ALA A 293 -23.81 16.24 -1.87
C ALA A 293 -24.22 16.13 -0.39
N GLU A 294 -23.27 15.79 0.50
CA GLU A 294 -23.51 15.77 1.95
C GLU A 294 -23.86 17.15 2.51
N LEU A 295 -23.13 18.20 2.14
CA LEU A 295 -23.43 19.56 2.59
C LEU A 295 -24.80 20.04 2.10
N ALA A 296 -25.11 19.84 0.81
CA ALA A 296 -26.42 20.16 0.24
C ALA A 296 -27.54 19.39 0.97
N SER A 297 -27.30 18.12 1.29
CA SER A 297 -28.25 17.31 2.05
C SER A 297 -28.48 17.82 3.47
N ILE A 298 -27.44 18.30 4.16
CA ILE A 298 -27.54 18.89 5.50
C ILE A 298 -28.31 20.21 5.45
N ALA A 299 -28.09 21.01 4.40
CA ALA A 299 -28.80 22.26 4.16
C ALA A 299 -30.27 22.10 3.75
N GLY A 300 -30.75 20.88 3.52
CA GLY A 300 -32.11 20.60 3.04
C GLY A 300 -32.30 20.83 1.53
N GLU A 301 -31.21 21.04 0.78
CA GLU A 301 -31.22 21.20 -0.68
C GLU A 301 -31.35 19.84 -1.38
N HIS A 302 -32.44 19.10 -1.09
CA HIS A 302 -32.57 17.68 -1.43
C HIS A 302 -32.40 17.36 -2.92
N VAL A 303 -32.95 18.18 -3.82
CA VAL A 303 -32.82 17.97 -5.28
C VAL A 303 -31.36 18.01 -5.71
N LYS A 304 -30.64 19.09 -5.34
CA LYS A 304 -29.23 19.27 -5.66
C LYS A 304 -28.35 18.21 -4.99
N ALA A 305 -28.68 17.84 -3.75
CA ALA A 305 -27.98 16.77 -3.05
C ALA A 305 -28.08 15.43 -3.80
N LEU A 306 -29.25 15.09 -4.32
CA LEU A 306 -29.47 13.89 -5.12
C LEU A 306 -28.73 13.94 -6.46
N GLU A 307 -28.77 15.07 -7.17
CA GLU A 307 -28.03 15.26 -8.43
C GLU A 307 -26.53 15.03 -8.25
N LEU A 308 -25.93 15.68 -7.25
CA LEU A 308 -24.51 15.52 -6.92
C LEU A 308 -24.18 14.09 -6.45
N ALA A 309 -25.06 13.47 -5.67
CA ALA A 309 -24.86 12.11 -5.20
C ALA A 309 -24.90 11.09 -6.35
N ASP A 310 -25.83 11.25 -7.29
CA ASP A 310 -25.96 10.39 -8.47
C ASP A 310 -24.78 10.56 -9.43
N GLU A 311 -24.26 11.79 -9.57
CA GLU A 311 -23.03 12.08 -10.32
C GLU A 311 -21.83 11.33 -9.70
N ALA A 312 -21.57 11.54 -8.41
CA ALA A 312 -20.46 10.91 -7.72
C ALA A 312 -20.55 9.37 -7.75
N ASN A 313 -21.74 8.81 -7.52
CA ASN A 313 -21.98 7.37 -7.56
C ASN A 313 -21.68 6.75 -8.93
N ARG A 314 -22.03 7.43 -10.03
CA ARG A 314 -21.74 6.94 -11.38
C ARG A 314 -20.25 6.75 -11.58
N VAL A 315 -19.46 7.76 -11.23
CA VAL A 315 -18.00 7.69 -11.41
C VAL A 315 -17.36 6.68 -10.47
N PHE A 316 -17.85 6.57 -9.24
CA PHE A 316 -17.41 5.53 -8.32
C PHE A 316 -17.65 4.14 -8.92
N ARG A 317 -18.84 3.82 -9.41
CA ARG A 317 -19.12 2.49 -9.97
C ARG A 317 -18.23 2.09 -11.14
N ASP A 318 -17.75 3.06 -11.90
CA ASP A 318 -16.83 2.82 -13.03
C ASP A 318 -15.35 2.75 -12.59
N THR A 319 -15.05 3.00 -11.31
CA THR A 319 -13.70 3.00 -10.75
C THR A 319 -13.41 1.67 -10.02
N PRO A 320 -12.42 0.86 -10.44
CA PRO A 320 -12.13 -0.44 -9.81
C PRO A 320 -11.70 -0.39 -8.33
N THR A 321 -11.28 0.78 -7.84
CA THR A 321 -10.69 0.99 -6.50
C THR A 321 -11.48 1.97 -5.64
N VAL A 322 -12.80 2.03 -5.78
CA VAL A 322 -13.63 2.90 -4.94
C VAL A 322 -13.41 2.60 -3.47
N ASN A 323 -13.27 3.66 -2.69
CA ASN A 323 -13.31 3.56 -1.23
C ASN A 323 -14.77 3.31 -0.79
N PRO A 324 -15.08 2.17 -0.15
CA PRO A 324 -16.43 1.87 0.33
C PRO A 324 -17.04 2.96 1.24
N ALA A 325 -16.22 3.72 1.97
CA ALA A 325 -16.67 4.87 2.77
C ALA A 325 -17.26 6.01 1.90
N SER A 326 -16.85 6.13 0.63
CA SER A 326 -17.45 7.10 -0.30
C SER A 326 -18.87 6.68 -0.68
N LEU A 327 -19.12 5.38 -0.88
CA LEU A 327 -20.46 4.85 -1.17
C LEU A 327 -21.39 4.94 0.06
N GLU A 328 -20.87 4.72 1.27
CA GLU A 328 -21.60 4.99 2.53
C GLU A 328 -22.10 6.43 2.59
N SER A 329 -21.27 7.38 2.15
CA SER A 329 -21.59 8.82 2.13
C SER A 329 -22.74 9.13 1.18
N ILE A 330 -22.73 8.52 -0.01
CA ILE A 330 -23.81 8.65 -0.99
C ILE A 330 -25.12 8.06 -0.43
N ALA A 331 -25.07 6.88 0.18
CA ALA A 331 -26.24 6.27 0.79
C ALA A 331 -26.83 7.16 1.90
N ARG A 332 -25.99 7.79 2.71
CA ARG A 332 -26.42 8.79 3.72
C ARG A 332 -27.15 9.97 3.08
N VAL A 333 -26.64 10.49 1.95
CA VAL A 333 -27.30 11.57 1.19
C VAL A 333 -28.66 11.11 0.66
N TRP A 334 -28.73 9.95 0.00
CA TRP A 334 -29.98 9.39 -0.49
C TRP A 334 -31.01 9.23 0.62
N ARG A 335 -30.63 8.72 1.80
CA ARG A 335 -31.51 8.61 2.96
C ARG A 335 -32.04 9.97 3.39
N ARG A 336 -31.17 10.95 3.63
CA ARG A 336 -31.57 12.30 4.08
C ARG A 336 -32.42 13.05 3.06
N ALA A 337 -32.23 12.75 1.77
CA ALA A 337 -33.00 13.35 0.67
C ALA A 337 -34.24 12.53 0.26
N GLY A 338 -34.61 11.49 1.03
CA GLY A 338 -35.86 10.76 0.87
C GLY A 338 -35.84 9.54 -0.06
N ARG A 339 -34.69 9.19 -0.65
CA ARG A 339 -34.50 7.92 -1.40
C ARG A 339 -34.05 6.79 -0.45
N VAL A 340 -34.88 6.51 0.56
CA VAL A 340 -34.50 5.68 1.71
C VAL A 340 -34.30 4.20 1.31
N GLU A 341 -35.12 3.67 0.41
CA GLU A 341 -35.02 2.30 -0.10
C GLU A 341 -33.73 2.09 -0.91
N GLN A 342 -33.38 3.08 -1.76
CA GLN A 342 -32.14 3.05 -2.54
C GLN A 342 -30.91 3.11 -1.62
N ALA A 343 -30.96 3.95 -0.56
CA ALA A 343 -29.92 3.98 0.46
C ALA A 343 -29.76 2.61 1.15
N LEU A 344 -30.88 1.96 1.52
CA LEU A 344 -30.84 0.65 2.17
C LEU A 344 -30.24 -0.43 1.26
N GLU A 345 -30.59 -0.44 -0.03
CA GLU A 345 -30.02 -1.37 -1.00
C GLU A 345 -28.50 -1.21 -1.12
N GLU A 346 -28.00 0.04 -1.19
CA GLU A 346 -26.57 0.31 -1.27
C GLU A 346 -25.82 -0.10 0.00
N ILE A 347 -26.36 0.22 1.17
CA ILE A 347 -25.74 -0.18 2.44
C ILE A 347 -25.72 -1.70 2.58
N ASN A 348 -26.78 -2.41 2.19
CA ASN A 348 -26.77 -3.88 2.17
C ASN A 348 -25.70 -4.43 1.22
N ARG A 349 -25.52 -3.82 0.03
CA ARG A 349 -24.45 -4.21 -0.89
C ARG A 349 -23.05 -4.01 -0.29
N LEU A 350 -22.82 -2.90 0.42
CA LEU A 350 -21.55 -2.64 1.12
C LEU A 350 -21.30 -3.59 2.29
N ILE A 351 -22.36 -4.08 2.91
CA ILE A 351 -22.30 -5.11 3.95
C ILE A 351 -21.99 -6.47 3.28
N ASP A 352 -22.66 -6.82 2.20
CA ASP A 352 -22.52 -8.13 1.56
C ASP A 352 -21.19 -8.30 0.79
N SER A 353 -20.46 -7.22 0.52
CA SER A 353 -19.18 -7.26 -0.21
C SER A 353 -18.01 -7.92 0.56
N LYS A 354 -18.25 -8.43 1.78
CA LYS A 354 -17.28 -9.20 2.59
C LYS A 354 -15.91 -8.53 2.71
N HIS A 355 -15.88 -7.25 3.02
CA HIS A 355 -14.61 -6.58 3.34
C HIS A 355 -13.98 -7.19 4.61
N GLU A 356 -12.67 -7.42 4.60
CA GLU A 356 -11.91 -7.97 5.74
C GLU A 356 -11.86 -7.02 6.95
N ASP A 357 -12.23 -5.74 6.75
CA ASP A 357 -12.26 -4.72 7.78
C ASP A 357 -13.59 -4.72 8.55
N GLN A 358 -13.61 -5.46 9.65
CA GLN A 358 -14.77 -5.57 10.54
C GLN A 358 -15.18 -4.23 11.16
N PHE A 359 -14.24 -3.30 11.37
CA PHE A 359 -14.54 -2.01 11.97
C PHE A 359 -15.37 -1.13 11.04
N HIS A 360 -14.99 -1.03 9.76
CA HIS A 360 -15.78 -0.30 8.77
C HIS A 360 -17.15 -0.97 8.52
N TYR A 361 -17.21 -2.30 8.60
CA TYR A 361 -18.46 -3.03 8.54
C TYR A 361 -19.44 -2.65 9.66
N ALA A 362 -18.93 -2.46 10.88
CA ALA A 362 -19.73 -1.97 12.00
C ALA A 362 -20.30 -0.57 11.73
N ARG A 363 -19.59 0.30 11.00
CA ARG A 363 -20.10 1.62 10.59
C ARG A 363 -21.23 1.51 9.56
N TYR A 364 -21.12 0.62 8.57
CA TYR A 364 -22.21 0.40 7.61
C TYR A 364 -23.47 -0.10 8.29
N ARG A 365 -23.33 -0.93 9.34
CA ARG A 365 -24.47 -1.35 10.17
C ARG A 365 -25.11 -0.18 10.94
N GLN A 366 -24.34 0.81 11.40
CA GLN A 366 -24.90 2.05 11.98
C GLN A 366 -25.71 2.84 10.96
N GLU A 367 -25.19 3.04 9.74
CA GLU A 367 -25.95 3.71 8.69
C GLU A 367 -27.16 2.89 8.23
N LYS A 368 -27.08 1.55 8.24
CA LYS A 368 -28.23 0.67 8.02
C LYS A 368 -29.30 0.88 9.08
N ALA A 369 -28.93 0.91 10.36
CA ALA A 369 -29.85 1.17 11.46
C ALA A 369 -30.57 2.52 11.30
N ARG A 370 -29.82 3.60 11.00
CA ARG A 370 -30.39 4.92 10.67
C ARG A 370 -31.38 4.87 9.50
N THR A 371 -31.06 4.08 8.49
CA THR A 371 -31.92 3.89 7.31
C THR A 371 -33.18 3.11 7.64
N LEU A 372 -33.08 2.07 8.48
CA LEU A 372 -34.22 1.29 8.95
C LEU A 372 -35.15 2.11 9.85
N VAL A 373 -34.61 2.98 10.71
CA VAL A 373 -35.41 3.94 11.49
C VAL A 373 -36.20 4.87 10.57
N ALA A 374 -35.56 5.40 9.51
CA ALA A 374 -36.25 6.24 8.54
C ALA A 374 -37.39 5.51 7.78
N LEU A 375 -37.37 4.17 7.74
CA LEU A 375 -38.43 3.32 7.20
C LEU A 375 -39.45 2.86 8.26
N GLY A 376 -39.31 3.26 9.52
CA GLY A 376 -40.15 2.80 10.63
C GLY A 376 -39.88 1.36 11.09
N ARG A 377 -38.70 0.80 10.77
CA ARG A 377 -38.30 -0.59 11.08
C ARG A 377 -37.39 -0.65 12.30
N GLU A 378 -37.86 -0.13 13.44
CA GLU A 378 -37.06 0.07 14.65
C GLU A 378 -36.46 -1.21 15.24
N ALA A 379 -37.20 -2.32 15.24
CA ALA A 379 -36.71 -3.59 15.76
C ALA A 379 -35.51 -4.14 14.96
N GLU A 380 -35.54 -3.97 13.65
CA GLU A 380 -34.42 -4.36 12.78
C GLU A 380 -33.25 -3.39 12.91
N ALA A 381 -33.55 -2.09 13.06
CA ALA A 381 -32.52 -1.09 13.34
C ALA A 381 -31.76 -1.42 14.63
N TRP A 382 -32.47 -1.86 15.67
CA TRP A 382 -31.87 -2.27 16.94
C TRP A 382 -30.90 -3.45 16.77
N GLN A 383 -31.29 -4.49 16.02
CA GLN A 383 -30.41 -5.63 15.75
C GLN A 383 -29.10 -5.19 15.07
N GLU A 384 -29.18 -4.25 14.14
CA GLU A 384 -27.99 -3.70 13.47
C GLU A 384 -27.10 -2.89 14.43
N ILE A 385 -27.69 -2.15 15.38
CA ILE A 385 -26.96 -1.44 16.44
C ILE A 385 -26.24 -2.43 17.37
N GLU A 386 -26.90 -3.51 17.80
CA GLU A 386 -26.27 -4.52 18.66
C GLU A 386 -25.06 -5.17 17.99
N LEU A 387 -25.23 -5.58 16.73
CA LEU A 387 -24.14 -6.18 15.94
C LEU A 387 -22.99 -5.21 15.73
N SER A 388 -23.29 -3.94 15.45
CA SER A 388 -22.29 -2.90 15.29
C SER A 388 -21.53 -2.60 16.59
N ASN A 389 -22.24 -2.45 17.71
CA ASN A 389 -21.65 -2.12 18.99
C ASN A 389 -20.81 -3.27 19.57
N ALA A 390 -21.18 -4.53 19.31
CA ALA A 390 -20.36 -5.68 19.67
C ALA A 390 -18.96 -5.57 19.05
N VAL A 391 -18.90 -5.22 17.76
CA VAL A 391 -17.63 -5.02 17.04
C VAL A 391 -16.87 -3.80 17.58
N PHE A 392 -17.54 -2.66 17.79
CA PHE A 392 -16.86 -1.49 18.35
C PHE A 392 -16.22 -1.79 19.71
N LEU A 393 -16.92 -2.49 20.60
CA LEU A 393 -16.38 -2.91 21.90
C LEU A 393 -15.18 -3.85 21.74
N GLU A 394 -15.26 -4.84 20.85
CA GLU A 394 -14.15 -5.76 20.55
C GLU A 394 -12.88 -5.01 20.12
N PHE A 395 -13.03 -3.95 19.33
CA PHE A 395 -11.92 -3.14 18.83
C PHE A 395 -11.59 -1.91 19.69
N GLY A 396 -12.11 -1.84 20.92
CA GLY A 396 -11.78 -0.79 21.89
C GLY A 396 -12.34 0.59 21.54
N ALA A 397 -13.38 0.66 20.73
CA ALA A 397 -14.09 1.89 20.38
C ALA A 397 -15.32 2.10 21.28
N PRO A 398 -15.72 3.36 21.51
CA PRO A 398 -16.90 3.66 22.32
C PRO A 398 -18.18 3.18 21.63
N LEU A 399 -19.18 2.87 22.46
CA LEU A 399 -20.53 2.55 22.00
C LEU A 399 -21.10 3.68 21.16
N ARG A 400 -21.80 3.32 20.08
CA ARG A 400 -22.54 4.25 19.24
C ARG A 400 -24.01 4.19 19.61
N ILE A 401 -24.50 5.30 20.16
CA ILE A 401 -25.90 5.48 20.52
C ILE A 401 -26.60 6.11 19.32
N LEU A 402 -27.74 5.54 18.94
CA LEU A 402 -28.66 6.11 17.98
C LEU A 402 -29.81 6.73 18.77
N HIS A 403 -29.82 8.05 18.89
CA HIS A 403 -30.76 8.77 19.75
C HIS A 403 -32.21 8.66 19.27
N GLU A 404 -32.42 8.29 18.02
CA GLU A 404 -33.71 8.01 17.42
C GLU A 404 -34.33 6.69 17.89
N LEU A 405 -33.56 5.81 18.55
CA LEU A 405 -34.07 4.59 19.16
C LEU A 405 -34.38 4.79 20.66
N PRO A 406 -35.37 4.04 21.22
CA PRO A 406 -35.70 4.09 22.64
C PRO A 406 -34.49 3.83 23.55
N VAL A 407 -34.35 4.65 24.61
CA VAL A 407 -33.29 4.49 25.64
C VAL A 407 -33.35 3.12 26.31
N GLU A 408 -34.54 2.52 26.39
CA GLU A 408 -34.80 1.16 26.87
C GLU A 408 -33.88 0.12 26.25
N TYR A 409 -33.62 0.24 24.95
CA TYR A 409 -32.76 -0.70 24.24
C TYR A 409 -31.32 -0.68 24.76
N TYR A 410 -30.85 0.47 25.25
CA TYR A 410 -29.48 0.62 25.72
C TYR A 410 -29.27 0.25 27.20
N LYS A 411 -30.33 -0.08 27.95
CA LYS A 411 -30.23 -0.39 29.39
C LYS A 411 -29.28 -1.55 29.71
N GLN A 412 -29.11 -2.49 28.79
CA GLN A 412 -28.19 -3.62 28.95
C GLN A 412 -26.70 -3.22 28.99
N TYR A 413 -26.35 -2.04 28.49
CA TYR A 413 -24.96 -1.56 28.43
C TYR A 413 -24.53 -0.75 29.66
N GLN A 414 -25.37 -0.64 30.70
CA GLN A 414 -25.08 0.11 31.94
C GLN A 414 -24.47 1.50 31.69
N LEU A 415 -24.98 2.21 30.68
CA LEU A 415 -24.56 3.57 30.37
C LEU A 415 -24.92 4.47 31.55
N SER A 416 -23.90 4.96 32.27
CA SER A 416 -24.02 5.87 33.42
C SER A 416 -24.34 7.29 33.00
#